data_AF-A0A8X6SU78-F1
#
_entry.id   AF-A0A8X6SU78-F1
#
_cell.length_a   1.000
_cell.length_b   1.000
_cell.length_c   1.000
_cell.angle_alpha   90.00
_cell.angle_beta   90.00
_cell.angle_gamma   90.00
#
_symmetry.space_group_name_H-M   'P 1'
#
loop_
_entity.id
_entity.type
_entity.pdbx_description
1 polymer ?
#
loop_
_entity_poly.entity_id
_entity_poly.type
_entity_poly.pdbx_seq_one_letter_code
_entity_poly.pdbx_strand_id
1 'polypeptide(L)'
;MSMLSTIRKNKPKLPEEMLNKEVHISLFYFTEDTAVVNYIPKKNKNVPLMRTLHRGKEVSNRPDKKPLMILDYNSTERAVYTLELLNT
;
A
#
# COMPACT_ATOMS: atom_id res chain seq x y z
N MET A 1 -2.83 -11.33 14.58
CA MET A 1 -3.14 -9.91 14.30
C MET A 1 -2.24 -9.44 13.17
N SER A 2 -2.77 -8.96 12.04
CA SER A 2 -1.97 -8.39 10.95
C SER A 2 -1.88 -6.87 11.09
N MET A 3 -0.71 -6.30 10.87
CA MET A 3 -0.50 -4.84 10.85
C MET A 3 -0.49 -4.35 9.40
N LEU A 4 -1.09 -3.19 9.15
CA LEU A 4 -1.06 -2.49 7.88
C LEU A 4 -0.52 -1.08 8.12
N SER A 5 0.54 -0.68 7.42
CA SER A 5 1.18 0.60 7.65
C SER A 5 1.79 1.20 6.38
N THR A 6 1.78 2.53 6.29
CA THR A 6 2.51 3.25 5.25
C THR A 6 3.98 3.35 5.62
N ILE A 7 4.86 3.22 4.62
CA ILE A 7 6.30 3.41 4.85
C ILE A 7 6.58 4.92 4.83
N ARG A 8 6.85 5.51 6.01
CA ARG A 8 7.21 6.94 6.13
C ARG A 8 8.58 7.22 5.49
N LYS A 9 8.73 8.43 4.91
CA LYS A 9 9.96 8.91 4.22
C LYS A 9 11.27 8.83 5.03
N ASN A 10 11.21 8.73 6.36
CA ASN A 10 12.38 8.76 7.25
C ASN A 10 12.92 7.38 7.65
N LYS A 11 12.38 6.30 7.07
CA LYS A 11 12.90 4.93 7.18
C LYS A 11 13.70 4.57 5.90
N PRO A 12 14.53 3.50 5.89
CA PRO A 12 15.45 3.21 4.79
C PRO A 12 14.77 3.42 3.44
N LYS A 13 15.46 4.18 2.58
CA LYS A 13 14.98 4.50 1.23
C LYS A 13 14.43 3.22 0.61
N LEU A 14 13.22 3.30 0.06
CA LEU A 14 12.65 2.23 -0.73
C LEU A 14 13.74 1.76 -1.71
N PRO A 15 14.07 0.45 -1.78
CA PRO A 15 15.14 -0.03 -2.66
C PRO A 15 14.94 0.53 -4.07
N GLU A 16 16.02 0.87 -4.78
CA GLU A 16 15.92 1.45 -6.13
C GLU A 16 15.15 0.53 -7.09
N GLU A 17 15.26 -0.78 -6.89
CA GLU A 17 14.53 -1.83 -7.60
C GLU A 17 13.01 -1.74 -7.43
N MET A 18 12.53 -1.06 -6.39
CA MET A 18 11.10 -0.80 -6.17
C MET A 18 10.62 0.47 -6.87
N LEU A 19 11.50 1.35 -7.34
CA LEU A 19 11.10 2.61 -7.94
C LEU A 19 10.62 2.39 -9.37
N ASN A 20 9.45 2.93 -9.70
CA ASN A 20 8.94 2.91 -11.07
C ASN A 20 8.27 4.24 -11.41
N LYS A 21 8.16 4.52 -12.71
CA LYS A 21 7.51 5.72 -13.28
C LYS A 21 6.25 5.38 -14.05
N GLU A 22 6.04 4.11 -14.40
CA GLU A 22 4.89 3.63 -15.14
C GLU A 22 3.63 3.62 -14.27
N VAL A 23 2.57 4.21 -14.79
CA VAL A 23 1.31 4.41 -14.05
C VAL A 23 0.52 3.12 -13.97
N HIS A 24 -0.17 2.92 -12.85
CA HIS A 24 -0.98 1.73 -12.56
C HIS A 24 -0.19 0.42 -12.46
N ILE A 25 1.13 0.50 -12.33
CA ILE A 25 1.99 -0.63 -11.97
C ILE A 25 2.07 -0.76 -10.45
N SER A 26 2.19 -2.01 -10.01
CA SER A 26 2.40 -2.38 -8.61
C SER A 26 3.59 -3.33 -8.52
N LEU A 27 4.61 -2.95 -7.76
CA LEU A 27 5.77 -3.80 -7.49
C LEU A 27 5.62 -4.40 -6.09
N PHE A 28 5.75 -5.72 -5.98
CA PHE A 28 5.56 -6.47 -4.73
C PHE A 28 6.87 -7.10 -4.28
N TYR A 29 7.16 -6.96 -2.99
CA TYR A 29 8.30 -7.57 -2.31
C TYR A 29 7.81 -8.32 -1.09
N PHE A 30 8.33 -9.52 -0.87
CA PHE A 30 7.88 -10.40 0.20
C PHE A 30 9.06 -10.86 1.04
N THR A 31 8.92 -10.81 2.35
CA THR A 31 9.79 -11.47 3.32
C THR A 31 9.03 -12.62 4.00
N GLU A 32 9.66 -13.25 4.99
CA GLU A 32 9.05 -14.35 5.75
C GLU A 32 7.75 -13.95 6.47
N ASP A 33 7.61 -12.70 6.87
CA ASP A 33 6.50 -12.22 7.69
C ASP A 33 5.79 -11.01 7.10
N THR A 34 6.32 -10.42 6.03
CA THR A 34 5.91 -9.11 5.55
C THR A 34 5.72 -9.10 4.03
N ALA A 35 4.74 -8.34 3.57
CA ALA A 35 4.55 -7.97 2.17
C ALA A 35 4.63 -6.46 2.02
N VAL A 36 5.40 -6.00 1.05
CA VAL A 36 5.50 -4.59 0.66
C VAL A 36 4.97 -4.46 -0.76
N VAL A 37 4.10 -3.47 -0.97
CA VAL A 37 3.69 -3.05 -2.30
C VAL A 37 4.09 -1.61 -2.53
N ASN A 38 4.66 -1.33 -3.70
CA ASN A 38 4.80 0.03 -4.20
C ASN A 38 3.90 0.23 -5.41
N TYR A 39 2.87 1.06 -5.24
CA TYR A 39 1.89 1.37 -6.27
C TYR A 39 2.15 2.75 -6.89
N ILE A 40 2.01 2.87 -8.22
CA ILE A 40 2.28 4.09 -8.96
C ILE A 40 0.96 4.69 -9.48
N PRO A 41 0.22 5.49 -8.66
CA PRO A 41 -1.05 6.09 -9.07
C PRO A 41 -0.93 7.11 -10.20
N LYS A 42 0.26 7.73 -10.34
CA LYS A 42 0.56 8.71 -11.38
C LYS A 42 2.07 8.77 -11.58
N LYS A 43 2.49 9.31 -12.73
CA LYS A 43 3.91 9.39 -13.11
C LYS A 43 4.74 10.00 -11.98
N ASN A 44 5.87 9.36 -11.67
CA ASN A 44 6.81 9.76 -10.62
C ASN A 44 6.24 9.79 -9.18
N LYS A 45 5.04 9.26 -8.92
CA LYS A 45 4.50 9.13 -7.56
C LYS A 45 4.51 7.66 -7.15
N ASN A 46 5.39 7.32 -6.22
CA ASN A 46 5.48 5.99 -5.61
C ASN A 46 4.72 6.00 -4.28
N VAL A 47 3.85 5.01 -4.05
CA VAL A 47 3.06 4.85 -2.82
C VAL A 47 3.40 3.49 -2.20
N PRO A 48 4.43 3.45 -1.33
CA PRO A 48 4.80 2.24 -0.64
C PRO A 48 3.89 1.97 0.57
N LEU A 49 3.42 0.73 0.66
CA LEU A 49 2.60 0.22 1.76
C LEU A 49 3.14 -1.14 2.20
N MET A 50 3.11 -1.40 3.50
CA MET A 50 3.58 -2.64 4.11
C MET A 50 2.46 -3.31 4.90
N ARG A 51 2.37 -4.64 4.79
CA ARG A 51 1.44 -5.48 5.54
C ARG A 51 2.17 -6.68 6.14
N THR A 52 1.95 -6.98 7.41
CA THR A 52 2.47 -8.20 8.03
C THR A 52 1.45 -9.35 7.94
N LEU A 53 1.94 -10.59 7.89
CA LEU A 53 1.16 -11.83 7.94
C LEU A 53 0.14 -12.05 6.80
N HIS A 54 0.27 -11.32 5.69
CA HIS A 54 -0.57 -11.50 4.50
C HIS A 54 0.26 -11.25 3.24
N ARG A 55 0.42 -12.28 2.39
CA ARG A 55 1.26 -12.26 1.18
C ARG A 55 0.43 -12.26 -0.11
N GLY A 56 -0.59 -11.43 -0.18
CA GLY A 56 -1.40 -11.24 -1.38
C GLY A 56 -0.71 -10.36 -2.42
N LYS A 57 -0.77 -10.77 -3.69
CA LYS A 57 -0.38 -9.94 -4.86
C LYS A 57 -1.59 -9.51 -5.69
N GLU A 58 -2.79 -9.58 -5.11
CA GLU A 58 -4.00 -9.31 -5.86
C GLU A 58 -4.09 -7.84 -6.26
N VAL A 59 -4.38 -7.63 -7.53
CA VAL A 59 -4.65 -6.34 -8.13
C VAL A 59 -6.12 -6.30 -8.52
N SER A 60 -6.81 -5.22 -8.17
CA SER A 60 -8.22 -5.08 -8.52
C SER A 60 -8.42 -4.96 -10.03
N ASN A 61 -9.60 -5.36 -10.51
CA ASN A 61 -10.01 -5.17 -11.91
C ASN A 61 -10.41 -3.73 -12.24
N ARG A 62 -10.22 -2.78 -11.31
CA ARG A 62 -10.51 -1.35 -11.53
C ARG A 62 -9.60 -0.78 -12.62
N PRO A 63 -10.00 0.32 -13.29
CA PRO A 63 -9.15 0.99 -14.28
C PRO A 63 -7.80 1.47 -13.71
N ASP A 64 -7.76 1.81 -12.42
CA ASP A 64 -6.53 2.25 -11.74
C ASP A 64 -5.63 1.09 -11.31
N LYS A 65 -6.04 -0.18 -11.52
CA LYS A 65 -5.27 -1.39 -11.15
C LYS A 65 -4.66 -1.29 -9.76
N LYS A 66 -5.43 -0.74 -8.82
CA LYS A 66 -4.98 -0.54 -7.45
C LYS A 66 -4.88 -1.91 -6.76
N PRO A 67 -3.78 -2.21 -6.06
CA PRO A 67 -3.65 -3.42 -5.24
C PRO A 67 -4.74 -3.51 -4.18
N LEU A 68 -5.22 -4.73 -3.90
CA LEU A 68 -6.19 -4.92 -2.81
C LEU A 68 -5.62 -4.44 -1.47
N MET A 69 -4.32 -4.62 -1.23
CA MET A 69 -3.65 -4.12 -0.03
C MET A 69 -3.82 -2.59 0.18
N ILE A 70 -3.78 -1.80 -0.90
CA ILE A 70 -4.00 -0.35 -0.84
C ILE A 70 -5.49 -0.03 -0.62
N LEU A 71 -6.40 -0.84 -1.19
CA LEU A 71 -7.84 -0.68 -0.97
C LEU A 71 -8.22 -0.97 0.49
N ASP A 72 -7.68 -2.07 1.04
CA ASP A 72 -7.84 -2.46 2.44
C ASP A 72 -7.37 -1.33 3.37
N TYR A 73 -6.17 -0.78 3.14
CA TYR A 73 -5.64 0.34 3.93
C TYR A 73 -6.56 1.56 3.90
N ASN A 74 -6.99 1.97 2.71
CA ASN A 74 -7.88 3.13 2.60
C ASN A 74 -9.23 2.88 3.29
N SER A 75 -9.71 1.64 3.32
CA SER A 75 -10.95 1.29 4.01
C SER A 75 -10.80 1.38 5.53
N THR A 76 -9.67 0.93 6.08
CA THR A 76 -9.42 0.96 7.52
C THR A 76 -9.19 2.39 8.01
N GLU A 77 -8.40 3.18 7.30
CA GLU A 77 -8.19 4.60 7.65
C GLU A 77 -9.49 5.39 7.58
N ARG A 78 -10.30 5.12 6.55
CA ARG A 78 -11.62 5.76 6.41
C ARG A 78 -12.56 5.36 7.53
N ALA A 79 -12.58 4.10 7.93
CA ALA A 79 -13.40 3.63 9.05
C ALA A 79 -12.96 4.30 10.36
N VAL A 80 -11.66 4.38 10.63
CA VAL A 80 -11.12 5.08 11.81
C VAL A 80 -11.53 6.54 11.82
N TYR A 81 -11.36 7.27 10.72
CA TYR A 81 -11.75 8.68 10.62
C TYR A 81 -13.27 8.88 10.80
N THR A 82 -14.10 8.00 10.22
CA THR A 82 -15.55 8.07 10.40
C THR A 82 -15.97 7.81 11.85
N LEU A 83 -15.31 6.88 12.55
CA LEU A 83 -15.58 6.67 13.98
C LEU A 83 -15.17 7.87 14.83
N GLU A 84 -14.07 8.56 14.51
CA GLU A 84 -13.68 9.79 15.20
C GLU A 84 -14.71 10.92 15.01
N LEU A 85 -15.23 11.10 13.79
CA LEU A 85 -16.22 12.14 13.47
C LEU A 85 -17.59 11.89 14.15
N LEU A 86 -17.97 10.63 14.35
CA LEU A 86 -19.24 10.27 15.00
C LEU A 86 -19.20 10.48 16.53
N ASN A 87 -18.02 10.71 17.11
CA ASN A 87 -17.84 10.95 18.55
C ASN A 87 -17.63 12.44 18.89
N THR A 88 -17.89 13.35 17.95
CA THR A 88 -17.86 14.82 18.11
C THR A 88 -19.21 15.43 17.81
#